data_AF-A0A0K8JKI1-F1
#
_entry.id   AF-A0A0K8JKI1-F1
#
_cell.length_a   1.000
_cell.length_b   1.000
_cell.length_c   1.000
_cell.angle_alpha   90.00
_cell.angle_beta   90.00
_cell.angle_gamma   90.00
#
_symmetry.space_group_name_H-M   'P 1'
#
loop_
_entity.id
_entity.type
_entity.pdbx_description
1 polymer ?
#
loop_
_entity_poly.entity_id
_entity_poly.type
_entity_poly.pdbx_seq_one_letter_code
_entity_poly.pdbx_strand_id
1 'polypeptide(L)'
;MILRKFSERRPISMDVDHIKMLHTEAMEQLDLMKTAVETAQEATDIIRDNLNDMALNHWHYYLDVMHMITKHDEAMSAVLQKHGLQTPDPEQELAERQCALNYCLLRLLLVSLQRRHQRMSHVLGLYGEPMHEYVKESLTMEREHIASLVSMVQSLI
;
A
#
# COMPACT_ATOMS: atom_id res chain seq x y z
N MET A 1 22.24 -47.15 6.41
CA MET A 1 22.10 -45.69 6.63
C MET A 1 21.05 -45.19 5.64
N ILE A 2 19.81 -44.96 6.10
CA ILE A 2 18.68 -44.57 5.22
C ILE A 2 18.62 -43.05 5.20
N LEU A 3 18.96 -42.44 4.06
CA LEU A 3 18.78 -41.01 3.80
C LEU A 3 17.27 -40.70 3.79
N ARG A 4 16.78 -40.12 4.89
CA ARG A 4 15.47 -39.46 4.92
C ARG A 4 15.52 -38.30 3.93
N LYS A 5 14.77 -38.41 2.83
CA LYS A 5 14.46 -37.28 1.96
C LYS A 5 13.77 -36.22 2.83
N PHE A 6 14.48 -35.14 3.12
CA PHE A 6 13.86 -33.92 3.62
C PHE A 6 12.83 -33.52 2.56
N SER A 7 11.55 -33.61 2.93
CA SER A 7 10.49 -33.00 2.16
C SER A 7 10.83 -31.53 2.04
N GLU A 8 11.21 -31.08 0.85
CA GLU A 8 11.20 -29.67 0.50
C GLU A 8 9.83 -29.14 0.90
N ARG A 9 9.80 -28.20 1.85
CA ARG A 9 8.60 -27.44 2.15
C ARG A 9 8.26 -26.75 0.84
N ARG A 10 7.19 -27.17 0.18
CA ARG A 10 6.66 -26.44 -0.97
C ARG A 10 6.49 -25.00 -0.51
N PRO A 11 7.00 -23.99 -1.25
CA PRO A 11 6.71 -22.61 -0.93
C PRO A 11 5.20 -22.49 -0.82
N ILE A 12 4.72 -21.85 0.26
CA ILE A 12 3.30 -21.55 0.44
C ILE A 12 2.89 -20.87 -0.87
N SER A 13 2.03 -21.54 -1.65
CA SER A 13 1.58 -20.98 -2.92
C SER A 13 0.90 -19.67 -2.57
N MET A 14 1.49 -18.57 -3.03
CA MET A 14 0.95 -17.22 -2.92
C MET A 14 -0.55 -17.29 -3.25
N ASP A 15 -1.42 -17.02 -2.29
CA ASP A 15 -2.86 -16.97 -2.53
C ASP A 15 -3.16 -15.68 -3.30
N VAL A 16 -3.09 -15.80 -4.63
CA VAL A 16 -3.21 -14.68 -5.56
C VAL A 16 -4.55 -13.96 -5.37
N ASP A 17 -5.62 -14.69 -5.08
CA ASP A 17 -6.93 -14.09 -4.88
C ASP A 17 -7.03 -13.36 -3.54
N HIS A 18 -6.42 -13.89 -2.48
CA HIS A 18 -6.30 -13.15 -1.22
C HIS A 18 -5.47 -11.87 -1.38
N ILE A 19 -4.33 -11.92 -2.07
CA ILE A 19 -3.51 -10.71 -2.30
C ILE A 19 -4.28 -9.69 -3.15
N LYS A 20 -5.01 -10.12 -4.18
CA LYS A 20 -5.88 -9.23 -4.97
C LYS A 20 -6.97 -8.59 -4.12
N MET A 21 -7.58 -9.34 -3.19
CA MET A 21 -8.54 -8.81 -2.23
C MET A 21 -7.90 -7.70 -1.37
N LEU A 22 -6.71 -7.93 -0.82
CA LEU A 22 -5.98 -6.92 -0.04
C LEU A 22 -5.65 -5.67 -0.88
N HIS A 23 -5.28 -5.81 -2.15
CA HIS A 23 -5.10 -4.65 -3.02
C HIS A 23 -6.40 -3.89 -3.29
N THR A 24 -7.55 -4.58 -3.33
CA THR A 24 -8.87 -3.94 -3.40
C THR A 24 -9.19 -3.17 -2.12
N GLU A 25 -8.99 -3.78 -0.96
CA GLU A 25 -9.18 -3.12 0.34
C GLU A 25 -8.28 -1.88 0.49
N ALA A 26 -7.03 -1.98 0.03
CA ALA A 26 -6.13 -0.84 -0.01
C ALA A 26 -6.67 0.30 -0.90
N MET A 27 -7.25 -0.01 -2.06
CA MET A 27 -7.88 1.00 -2.92
C MET A 27 -9.09 1.66 -2.24
N GLU A 28 -9.88 0.90 -1.50
CA GLU A 28 -11.03 1.42 -0.75
C GLU A 28 -10.59 2.41 0.33
N GLN A 29 -9.55 2.09 1.11
CA GLN A 29 -9.01 3.03 2.11
C GLN A 29 -8.47 4.31 1.47
N LEU A 30 -7.78 4.20 0.34
CA LEU A 30 -7.29 5.37 -0.41
C LEU A 30 -8.43 6.22 -0.98
N ASP A 31 -9.56 5.61 -1.36
CA ASP A 31 -10.72 6.34 -1.87
C ASP A 31 -11.41 7.12 -0.76
N LEU A 32 -11.61 6.48 0.41
CA LEU A 32 -12.18 7.14 1.59
C LEU A 32 -11.31 8.29 2.06
N MET A 33 -9.99 8.09 2.13
CA MET A 33 -9.02 9.14 2.44
C MET A 33 -9.09 10.29 1.45
N LYS A 34 -9.17 9.99 0.15
CA LYS A 34 -9.29 10.99 -0.90
C LYS A 34 -10.57 11.80 -0.75
N THR A 35 -11.71 11.18 -0.50
CA THR A 35 -12.98 11.88 -0.27
C THR A 35 -12.91 12.78 0.96
N ALA A 36 -12.29 12.32 2.04
CA ALA A 36 -12.08 13.13 3.24
C ALA A 36 -11.21 14.37 2.94
N VAL A 37 -10.10 14.19 2.23
CA VAL A 37 -9.20 15.26 1.77
C VAL A 37 -9.89 16.26 0.84
N GLU A 38 -10.65 15.78 -0.15
CA GLU A 38 -11.43 16.63 -1.07
C GLU A 38 -12.45 17.47 -0.31
N THR A 39 -13.15 16.87 0.65
CA THR A 39 -14.14 17.58 1.47
C THR A 39 -13.47 18.56 2.44
N ALA A 40 -12.34 18.18 3.04
CA ALA A 40 -11.57 19.03 3.96
C ALA A 40 -11.07 20.30 3.27
N GLN A 41 -10.70 20.21 1.99
CA GLN A 41 -10.25 21.35 1.20
C GLN A 41 -11.34 22.43 1.04
N GLU A 42 -12.62 22.04 1.05
CA GLU A 42 -13.76 22.94 0.90
C GLU A 42 -14.38 23.38 2.25
N ALA A 43 -14.04 22.67 3.34
CA ALA A 43 -14.55 22.94 4.68
C ALA A 43 -13.75 24.00 5.44
N THR A 44 -14.35 24.55 6.50
CA THR A 44 -13.69 25.45 7.46
C THR A 44 -13.76 24.92 8.89
N ASP A 45 -12.87 25.44 9.74
CA ASP A 45 -12.87 25.26 11.19
C ASP A 45 -12.91 23.78 11.61
N ILE A 46 -13.72 23.44 12.62
CA ILE A 46 -13.81 22.13 13.26
C ILE A 46 -14.13 21.01 12.26
N ILE A 47 -14.91 21.30 11.21
CA ILE A 47 -15.27 20.28 10.22
C ILE A 47 -14.04 19.87 9.41
N ARG A 48 -13.21 20.85 9.01
CA ARG A 48 -11.95 20.57 8.31
C ARG A 48 -11.02 19.74 9.17
N ASP A 49 -10.89 20.08 10.46
CA ASP A 49 -10.00 19.37 11.37
C ASP A 49 -10.46 17.91 11.57
N ASN A 50 -11.76 17.68 11.76
CA ASN A 50 -12.33 16.33 11.83
C ASN A 50 -12.13 15.51 10.54
N LEU A 51 -12.21 16.15 9.37
CA LEU A 51 -11.99 15.50 8.09
C LEU A 51 -10.51 15.16 7.86
N ASN A 52 -9.60 15.99 8.36
CA ASN A 52 -8.17 15.71 8.36
C ASN A 52 -7.85 14.50 9.25
N ASP A 53 -8.42 14.44 10.46
CA ASP A 53 -8.28 13.27 11.33
C ASP A 53 -8.84 12.00 10.68
N MET A 54 -9.96 12.10 9.97
CA MET A 54 -10.53 10.99 9.21
C MET A 54 -9.59 10.53 8.09
N ALA A 55 -8.99 11.47 7.34
CA ALA A 55 -8.01 11.14 6.32
C ALA A 55 -6.76 10.44 6.90
N LEU A 56 -6.27 10.89 8.05
CA LEU A 56 -5.17 10.23 8.78
C LEU A 56 -5.53 8.81 9.19
N ASN A 57 -6.73 8.59 9.72
CA ASN A 57 -7.19 7.25 10.09
C ASN A 57 -7.24 6.31 8.88
N HIS A 58 -7.77 6.76 7.74
CA HIS A 58 -7.76 5.96 6.52
C HIS A 58 -6.36 5.68 5.98
N TRP A 59 -5.42 6.61 6.17
CA TRP A 59 -4.01 6.36 5.86
C TRP A 59 -3.41 5.25 6.73
N HIS A 60 -3.66 5.27 8.04
CA HIS A 60 -3.20 4.20 8.94
C HIS A 60 -3.82 2.84 8.57
N TYR A 61 -5.13 2.79 8.30
CA TYR A 61 -5.77 1.56 7.84
C TYR A 61 -5.19 1.07 6.50
N TYR A 62 -4.86 1.99 5.58
CA TYR A 62 -4.15 1.64 4.36
C TYR A 62 -2.78 1.00 4.66
N LEU A 63 -2.00 1.55 5.61
CA LEU A 63 -0.70 0.98 6.01
C LEU A 63 -0.85 -0.40 6.66
N ASP A 64 -1.92 -0.65 7.42
CA ASP A 64 -2.22 -1.98 7.97
C ASP A 64 -2.49 -3.01 6.86
N VAL A 65 -3.27 -2.62 5.84
CA VAL A 65 -3.52 -3.47 4.66
C VAL A 65 -2.22 -3.71 3.89
N MET A 66 -1.38 -2.68 3.72
CA MET A 66 -0.05 -2.84 3.13
C MET A 66 0.81 -3.81 3.93
N HIS A 67 0.77 -3.73 5.27
CA HIS A 67 1.46 -4.69 6.12
C HIS A 67 0.95 -6.12 5.89
N MET A 68 -0.36 -6.34 5.76
CA MET A 68 -0.90 -7.66 5.41
C MET A 68 -0.38 -8.13 4.04
N ILE A 69 -0.35 -7.27 3.02
CA ILE A 69 0.23 -7.61 1.70
C ILE A 69 1.68 -8.07 1.86
N THR A 70 2.50 -7.38 2.65
CA THR A 70 3.92 -7.77 2.86
C THR A 70 4.10 -9.13 3.52
N LYS A 71 3.13 -9.61 4.30
CA LYS A 71 3.16 -10.97 4.87
C LYS A 71 3.00 -12.05 3.81
N HIS A 72 2.40 -11.72 2.67
CA HIS A 72 2.17 -12.62 1.55
C HIS A 72 3.10 -12.37 0.36
N ASP A 73 3.70 -11.18 0.28
CA ASP A 73 4.62 -10.75 -0.78
C ASP A 73 5.94 -10.22 -0.19
N GLU A 74 6.92 -11.12 -0.06
CA GLU A 74 8.26 -10.81 0.46
C GLU A 74 8.98 -9.75 -0.40
N ALA A 75 8.74 -9.73 -1.71
CA ALA A 75 9.35 -8.75 -2.60
C ALA A 75 8.79 -7.35 -2.35
N MET A 76 7.49 -7.23 -2.07
CA MET A 76 6.89 -5.96 -1.63
C MET A 76 7.50 -5.51 -0.29
N SER A 77 7.66 -6.43 0.66
CA SER A 77 8.28 -6.14 1.96
C SER A 77 9.68 -5.53 1.80
N ALA A 78 10.53 -6.16 0.98
CA ALA A 78 11.90 -5.70 0.73
C ALA A 78 11.94 -4.31 0.08
N VAL A 79 11.04 -4.04 -0.87
CA VAL A 79 10.98 -2.75 -1.55
C VAL A 79 10.49 -1.65 -0.60
N LEU A 80 9.48 -1.90 0.23
CA LEU A 80 9.01 -0.90 1.21
C LEU A 80 10.10 -0.55 2.24
N GLN A 81 10.85 -1.54 2.73
CA GLN A 81 11.98 -1.31 3.64
C GLN A 81 13.06 -0.45 3.00
N LYS A 82 13.37 -0.65 1.71
CA LYS A 82 14.31 0.18 0.94
C LYS A 82 13.88 1.65 0.87
N HIS A 83 12.59 1.92 0.82
CA HIS A 83 12.03 3.28 0.82
C HIS A 83 11.84 3.87 2.23
N GLY A 84 12.37 3.21 3.27
CA GLY A 84 12.38 3.72 4.65
C GLY A 84 11.05 3.54 5.39
N LEU A 85 10.10 2.80 4.83
CA LEU A 85 8.83 2.47 5.46
C LEU A 85 9.07 1.26 6.38
N GLN A 86 9.40 1.53 7.65
CA GLN A 86 9.39 0.51 8.68
C GLN A 86 7.95 0.17 9.04
N THR A 87 7.72 -1.07 9.48
CA THR A 87 6.41 -1.50 9.99
C THR A 87 6.01 -0.57 11.14
N PRO A 88 4.73 -0.16 11.25
CA PRO A 88 4.32 0.82 12.25
C PRO A 88 4.73 0.35 13.66
N ASP A 89 5.56 1.14 14.33
CA ASP A 89 5.82 1.01 15.76
C ASP A 89 4.79 1.90 16.48
N PRO A 90 3.86 1.34 17.29
CA PRO A 90 2.74 2.09 17.86
C PRO A 90 3.15 3.23 18.81
N GLU A 91 4.43 3.39 19.14
CA GLU A 91 4.92 4.36 20.12
C GLU A 91 5.43 5.69 19.52
N GLN A 92 5.52 5.86 18.20
CA GLN A 92 6.21 7.03 17.59
C GLN A 92 5.33 8.15 16.99
N GLU A 93 4.01 7.98 16.85
CA GLU A 93 3.18 8.90 16.06
C GLU A 93 2.38 9.93 16.88
N LEU A 94 3.06 10.66 17.78
CA LEU A 94 2.47 11.81 18.50
C LEU A 94 3.33 13.08 18.41
N ALA A 95 4.18 13.18 17.39
CA ALA A 95 4.96 14.40 17.14
C ALA A 95 4.28 15.26 16.06
N GLU A 96 3.60 16.30 16.54
CA GLU A 96 3.13 17.51 15.86
C GLU A 96 3.72 17.75 14.44
N ARG A 97 3.00 17.31 13.41
CA ARG A 97 3.23 17.76 12.03
C ARG A 97 2.18 18.79 11.66
N GLN A 98 2.46 20.07 11.95
CA GLN A 98 1.79 21.18 11.27
C GLN A 98 2.33 21.29 9.84
N CYS A 99 2.02 20.29 9.01
CA CYS A 99 2.24 20.39 7.58
C CYS A 99 1.06 21.15 6.98
N ALA A 100 1.31 22.24 6.25
CA ALA A 100 0.27 22.83 5.41
C ALA A 100 -0.04 21.82 4.30
N LEU A 101 -1.00 20.91 4.56
CA LEU A 101 -1.39 19.84 3.66
C LEU A 101 -1.67 20.43 2.27
N ASN A 102 -0.81 20.11 1.31
CA ASN A 102 -1.10 20.41 -0.08
C ASN A 102 -2.12 19.38 -0.57
N TYR A 103 -3.41 19.64 -0.30
CA TYR A 103 -4.52 18.76 -0.65
C TYR A 103 -4.52 18.37 -2.12
N CYS A 104 -4.12 19.28 -3.03
CA CYS A 104 -4.01 18.99 -4.46
C CYS A 104 -2.94 17.94 -4.76
N LEU A 105 -1.74 18.09 -4.20
CA LEU A 105 -0.66 17.12 -4.37
C LEU A 105 -1.01 15.79 -3.72
N LEU A 106 -1.52 15.80 -2.49
CA LEU A 106 -1.94 14.59 -1.78
C LEU A 106 -2.99 13.82 -2.59
N ARG A 107 -4.02 14.50 -3.09
CA ARG A 107 -5.05 13.90 -3.95
C ARG A 107 -4.47 13.25 -5.21
N LEU A 108 -3.51 13.91 -5.88
CA LEU A 108 -2.85 13.35 -7.06
C LEU A 108 -2.06 12.08 -6.73
N LEU A 109 -1.38 12.05 -5.58
CA LEU A 109 -0.66 10.89 -5.10
C LEU A 109 -1.59 9.75 -4.74
N LEU A 110 -2.70 10.01 -4.04
CA LEU A 110 -3.71 9.00 -3.71
C LEU A 110 -4.31 8.35 -4.97
N VAL A 111 -4.69 9.16 -5.96
CA VAL A 111 -5.17 8.63 -7.26
C VAL A 111 -4.10 7.82 -7.98
N SER A 112 -2.85 8.27 -7.92
CA SER A 112 -1.74 7.53 -8.52
C SER A 112 -1.54 6.18 -7.84
N LEU A 113 -1.63 6.14 -6.52
CA LEU A 113 -1.47 4.93 -5.71
C LEU A 113 -2.62 3.94 -5.96
N GLN A 114 -3.88 4.41 -5.99
CA GLN A 114 -5.03 3.60 -6.39
C GLN A 114 -4.81 2.92 -7.75
N ARG A 115 -4.32 3.66 -8.76
CA ARG A 115 -4.02 3.10 -10.09
C ARG A 115 -2.93 2.03 -10.04
N ARG A 116 -1.94 2.15 -9.16
CA ARG A 116 -0.89 1.14 -8.99
C ARG A 116 -1.42 -0.13 -8.33
N HIS A 117 -2.27 -0.01 -7.31
CA HIS A 117 -2.97 -1.15 -6.73
C HIS A 117 -3.85 -1.88 -7.76
N GLN A 118 -4.59 -1.14 -8.58
CA GLN A 118 -5.41 -1.71 -9.65
C GLN A 118 -4.55 -2.48 -10.67
N ARG A 119 -3.42 -1.90 -11.10
CA ARG A 119 -2.48 -2.56 -12.01
C ARG A 119 -1.87 -3.80 -11.38
N MET A 120 -1.48 -3.74 -10.11
CA MET A 120 -0.95 -4.89 -9.38
C MET A 120 -1.96 -6.05 -9.38
N SER A 121 -3.22 -5.78 -9.02
CA SER A 121 -4.28 -6.80 -9.05
C SER A 121 -4.50 -7.38 -10.44
N HIS A 122 -4.40 -6.56 -11.49
CA HIS A 122 -4.51 -7.04 -12.87
C HIS A 122 -3.34 -7.96 -13.25
N VAL A 123 -2.10 -7.53 -13.01
CA VAL A 123 -0.89 -8.32 -13.35
C VAL A 123 -0.84 -9.62 -12.55
N LEU A 124 -1.25 -9.59 -11.28
CA LEU A 124 -1.42 -10.80 -10.46
C LEU A 124 -2.46 -11.76 -11.06
N GLY A 125 -3.52 -11.26 -11.68
CA GLY A 125 -4.51 -12.07 -12.38
C GLY A 125 -3.98 -12.80 -13.62
N LEU A 126 -2.83 -12.38 -14.17
CA LEU A 126 -2.15 -13.02 -15.30
C LEU A 126 -1.12 -14.07 -14.84
N TYR A 127 -1.01 -14.32 -13.54
CA TYR A 127 -0.04 -15.27 -12.99
C TYR A 127 -0.37 -16.71 -13.44
N GLY A 128 0.59 -17.36 -14.09
CA GLY A 128 0.41 -18.70 -14.66
C GLY A 128 0.25 -18.73 -16.19
N GLU A 129 0.19 -17.56 -16.84
CA GLU A 129 0.20 -17.45 -18.30
C GLU A 129 1.61 -17.63 -18.91
N PRO A 130 1.72 -18.01 -20.21
CA PRO A 130 3.00 -18.30 -20.87
C PRO A 130 4.01 -17.13 -20.92
N MET A 131 3.62 -15.91 -20.54
CA MET A 131 4.49 -14.71 -20.50
C MET A 131 5.08 -14.44 -19.11
N HIS A 132 5.59 -15.48 -18.44
CA HIS A 132 6.02 -15.40 -17.04
C HIS A 132 7.08 -14.32 -16.75
N GLU A 133 8.07 -14.13 -17.63
CA GLU A 133 9.12 -13.12 -17.42
C GLU A 133 8.58 -11.69 -17.46
N TYR A 134 7.69 -11.39 -18.41
CA TYR A 134 7.03 -10.09 -18.51
C TYR A 134 6.16 -9.78 -17.29
N VAL A 135 5.41 -10.77 -16.81
CA VAL A 135 4.58 -10.65 -15.59
C VAL A 135 5.48 -10.36 -14.39
N LYS A 136 6.60 -11.08 -14.24
CA LYS A 136 7.55 -10.89 -13.14
C LYS A 136 8.17 -9.48 -13.14
N GLU A 137 8.59 -8.99 -14.30
CA GLU A 137 9.12 -7.63 -14.44
C GLU A 137 8.06 -6.58 -14.10
N SER A 138 6.85 -6.77 -14.62
CA SER A 138 5.70 -5.88 -14.34
C SER A 138 5.37 -5.80 -12.85
N LEU A 139 5.30 -6.95 -12.15
CA LEU A 139 5.08 -6.97 -10.70
C LEU A 139 6.20 -6.24 -9.95
N THR A 140 7.45 -6.38 -10.40
CA THR A 140 8.60 -5.70 -9.78
C THR A 140 8.49 -4.18 -9.92
N MET A 141 8.15 -3.69 -11.12
CA MET A 141 7.95 -2.26 -11.36
C MET A 141 6.78 -1.70 -10.54
N GLU A 142 5.65 -2.40 -10.47
CA GLU A 142 4.50 -1.91 -9.71
C GLU A 142 4.78 -1.89 -8.19
N ARG A 143 5.58 -2.82 -7.64
CA ARG A 143 6.03 -2.76 -6.23
C ARG A 143 6.86 -1.51 -5.94
N GLU A 144 7.83 -1.21 -6.79
CA GLU A 144 8.69 -0.02 -6.65
C GLU A 144 7.87 1.28 -6.77
N HIS A 145 6.92 1.34 -7.71
CA HIS A 145 6.03 2.50 -7.81
C HIS A 145 5.13 2.67 -6.59
N ILE A 146 4.55 1.59 -6.07
CA ILE A 146 3.74 1.63 -4.84
C ILE A 146 4.59 2.17 -3.68
N ALA A 147 5.75 1.56 -3.41
CA ALA A 147 6.58 1.97 -2.29
C ALA A 147 7.05 3.43 -2.38
N SER A 148 7.45 3.88 -3.58
CA SER A 148 7.84 5.26 -3.83
C SER A 148 6.70 6.24 -3.54
N LEU A 149 5.48 5.94 -4.03
CA LEU A 149 4.29 6.77 -3.78
C LEU A 149 3.89 6.77 -2.30
N VAL A 150 3.96 5.63 -1.62
CA VAL A 150 3.68 5.54 -0.17
C VAL A 150 4.64 6.41 0.62
N SER A 151 5.94 6.38 0.28
CA SER A 151 6.96 7.24 0.91
C SER A 151 6.67 8.72 0.68
N MET A 152 6.26 9.11 -0.54
CA MET A 152 5.86 10.49 -0.83
C MET A 152 4.64 10.92 -0.01
N VAL A 153 3.61 10.07 0.10
CA VAL A 153 2.42 10.38 0.91
C VAL A 153 2.79 10.50 2.39
N GLN A 154 3.57 9.57 2.94
CA GLN A 154 4.07 9.61 4.33
C GLN A 154 4.92 10.86 4.63
N SER A 155 5.56 11.44 3.61
CA SER A 155 6.34 12.67 3.77
C SER A 155 5.50 13.95 3.80
N LEU A 156 4.26 13.89 3.28
CA LEU A 156 3.33 15.02 3.23
C LEU A 156 2.41 15.11 4.44
N ILE A 157 2.24 13.99 5.13
CA ILE A 157 1.35 13.80 6.28
C ILE A 157 2.21 13.75 7.54
#